data_AF-A0AAW2IZ09-F1
#
_entry.id   AF-A0AAW2IZ09-F1
#
_cell.length_a   1.000
_cell.length_b   1.000
_cell.length_c   1.000
_cell.angle_alpha   90.00
_cell.angle_beta   90.00
_cell.angle_gamma   90.00
#
_symmetry.space_group_name_H-M   'P 1'
#
loop_
_entity.id
_entity.type
_entity.pdbx_description
1 polymer ?
#
loop_
_entity_poly.entity_id
_entity_poly.type
_entity_poly.pdbx_seq_one_letter_code
_entity_poly.pdbx_strand_id
1 'polypeptide(L)'
;MELDLTPKLAKKLYGGDGGAYYAWCPNELPMLREGNIGAAKLALEKNGFALPRYSDSAKVAYVLQGSGVAGIVLPEKEEKEDTELVVLFLGDTSKAHKSGSFTDFFLTGSNGIFTGFSTEFVSRAGLGGSVVKTLVGSQSRTGIVKLDPSCKMPEPKKEHYNGMALNCEEAPLDVDIKDGGRLNGKAMCSPGFSCDSALQVTYIVRGSGRVQIADPDGMDWFSIITTPNPVFTHLAGRTSVWKALSPEVLQAAFGVPPDVEQKFSSKRKAEEIFFPPPN
;
A
#
# COMPACT_ATOMS: atom_id res chain seq x y z
N MET A 1 10.72 8.58 -22.80
CA MET A 1 9.88 9.51 -22.03
C MET A 1 10.51 9.56 -20.65
N GLU A 2 10.92 10.73 -20.15
CA GLU A 2 11.45 10.84 -18.79
C GLU A 2 10.29 10.68 -17.80
N LEU A 3 10.35 9.65 -16.95
CA LEU A 3 9.39 9.48 -15.86
C LEU A 3 9.81 10.37 -14.68
N ASP A 4 8.95 11.31 -14.29
CA ASP A 4 9.08 12.06 -13.03
C ASP A 4 8.82 11.11 -11.85
N LEU A 5 9.89 10.71 -11.15
CA LEU A 5 9.84 9.86 -9.96
C LEU A 5 9.88 10.67 -8.66
N THR A 6 9.69 11.99 -8.72
CA THR A 6 9.69 12.84 -7.53
C THR A 6 8.55 12.43 -6.59
N PRO A 7 8.79 12.28 -5.28
CA PRO A 7 7.73 12.01 -4.32
C PRO A 7 6.62 13.06 -4.41
N LYS A 8 5.35 12.61 -4.49
CA LYS A 8 4.18 13.50 -4.46
C LYS A 8 3.33 13.18 -3.24
N LEU A 9 2.63 14.21 -2.75
CA LEU A 9 1.65 14.04 -1.68
C LEU A 9 0.29 13.63 -2.26
N ALA A 10 -0.43 12.77 -1.53
CA ALA A 10 -1.81 12.43 -1.88
C ALA A 10 -2.72 13.64 -1.71
N LYS A 11 -3.73 13.77 -2.59
CA LYS A 11 -4.72 14.84 -2.53
C LYS A 11 -6.01 14.34 -1.92
N LYS A 12 -6.66 15.18 -1.10
CA LYS A 12 -7.98 14.86 -0.53
C LYS A 12 -8.99 14.72 -1.68
N LEU A 13 -9.60 13.55 -1.80
CA LEU A 13 -10.69 13.32 -2.75
C LEU A 13 -12.04 13.63 -2.12
N TYR A 14 -12.27 13.10 -0.92
CA TYR A 14 -13.50 13.31 -0.17
C TYR A 14 -13.25 13.13 1.33
N GLY A 15 -14.24 13.45 2.15
CA GLY A 15 -14.20 13.25 3.59
C GLY A 15 -15.48 13.76 4.24
N GLY A 16 -15.49 13.76 5.57
CA GLY A 16 -16.56 14.30 6.38
C GLY A 16 -16.08 14.61 7.80
N ASP A 17 -17.00 14.67 8.75
CA ASP A 17 -16.73 14.96 10.17
C ASP A 17 -15.98 13.82 10.89
N GLY A 18 -15.88 12.64 10.28
CA GLY A 18 -15.14 11.49 10.83
C GLY A 18 -13.74 11.28 10.25
N GLY A 19 -13.32 12.06 9.25
CA GLY A 19 -12.01 11.88 8.60
C GLY A 19 -12.00 12.17 7.10
N ALA A 20 -10.96 11.70 6.41
CA ALA A 20 -10.73 12.00 5.00
C ALA A 20 -10.08 10.85 4.22
N TYR A 21 -10.40 10.80 2.93
CA TYR A 21 -9.80 9.90 1.95
C TYR A 21 -8.97 10.70 0.96
N TYR A 22 -7.72 10.27 0.78
CA TYR A 22 -6.74 10.89 -0.10
C TYR A 22 -6.33 9.89 -1.17
N ALA A 23 -6.01 10.36 -2.36
CA ALA A 23 -5.47 9.53 -3.43
C ALA A 23 -4.36 10.23 -4.18
N TRP A 24 -3.49 9.44 -4.77
CA TRP A 24 -2.53 9.93 -5.74
C TRP A 24 -3.16 9.91 -7.14
N CYS A 25 -2.95 10.99 -7.90
CA CYS A 25 -3.53 11.14 -9.22
C CYS A 25 -2.57 10.60 -10.30
N PRO A 26 -3.00 9.73 -11.21
CA PRO A 26 -2.16 9.25 -12.29
C PRO A 26 -1.78 10.32 -13.33
N ASN A 27 -2.42 11.49 -13.30
CA ASN A 27 -1.97 12.64 -14.13
C ASN A 27 -0.75 13.34 -13.52
N GLU A 28 -0.54 13.21 -12.21
CA GLU A 28 0.56 13.85 -11.47
C GLU A 28 1.69 12.86 -11.16
N LEU A 29 1.34 11.58 -11.11
CA LEU A 29 2.24 10.43 -11.05
C LEU A 29 1.93 9.47 -12.21
N PRO A 30 2.41 9.75 -13.44
CA PRO A 30 2.15 8.92 -14.62
C PRO A 30 2.48 7.44 -14.44
N MET A 31 3.49 7.13 -13.61
CA MET A 31 3.88 5.75 -13.27
C MET A 31 2.72 4.92 -12.69
N LEU A 32 1.74 5.54 -12.03
CA LEU A 32 0.55 4.83 -11.53
C LEU A 32 -0.32 4.31 -12.68
N ARG A 33 -0.43 5.07 -13.77
CA ARG A 33 -1.16 4.63 -14.98
C ARG A 33 -0.36 3.56 -15.70
N GLU A 34 0.93 3.81 -15.93
CA GLU A 34 1.79 2.87 -16.66
C GLU A 34 1.85 1.51 -15.96
N GLY A 35 1.82 1.51 -14.62
CA GLY A 35 1.79 0.28 -13.84
C GLY A 35 0.42 -0.29 -13.53
N ASN A 36 -0.66 0.37 -13.92
CA ASN A 36 -2.01 0.03 -13.48
C ASN A 36 -2.12 -0.09 -11.96
N ILE A 37 -1.56 0.85 -11.20
CA ILE A 37 -1.56 0.81 -9.73
C ILE A 37 -2.45 1.93 -9.19
N GLY A 38 -3.47 1.55 -8.42
CA GLY A 38 -4.23 2.49 -7.58
C GLY A 38 -3.49 2.72 -6.27
N ALA A 39 -3.36 3.97 -5.84
CA ALA A 39 -2.76 4.33 -4.56
C ALA A 39 -3.61 5.34 -3.79
N ALA A 40 -3.91 5.03 -2.52
CA ALA A 40 -4.76 5.88 -1.69
C ALA A 40 -4.46 5.76 -0.19
N LYS A 41 -4.87 6.76 0.57
CA LYS A 41 -4.73 6.84 2.02
C LYS A 41 -6.07 7.18 2.66
N LEU A 42 -6.53 6.36 3.61
CA LEU A 42 -7.67 6.63 4.47
C LEU A 42 -7.16 7.09 5.83
N ALA A 43 -7.68 8.21 6.33
CA ALA A 43 -7.44 8.70 7.68
C ALA A 43 -8.78 8.83 8.41
N LEU A 44 -8.94 8.08 9.49
CA LEU A 44 -10.09 8.15 10.39
C LEU A 44 -9.68 8.87 11.67
N GLU A 45 -10.46 9.86 12.09
CA GLU A 45 -10.35 10.44 13.43
C GLU A 45 -10.98 9.51 14.47
N LYS A 46 -10.83 9.82 15.76
CA LYS A 46 -11.57 9.13 16.83
C LYS A 46 -13.06 9.04 16.52
N ASN A 47 -13.60 7.83 16.62
CA ASN A 47 -14.99 7.47 16.28
C ASN A 47 -15.36 7.78 14.82
N GLY A 48 -14.37 7.87 13.93
CA GLY A 48 -14.57 8.05 12.50
C GLY A 48 -14.93 6.73 11.83
N PHE A 49 -15.94 6.75 10.97
CA PHE A 49 -16.45 5.57 10.27
C PHE A 49 -16.49 5.82 8.76
N ALA A 50 -15.71 5.06 8.00
CA ALA A 50 -15.81 5.06 6.55
C ALA A 50 -17.08 4.32 6.11
N LEU A 51 -17.92 4.97 5.30
CA LEU A 51 -19.16 4.36 4.81
C LEU A 51 -18.87 3.09 3.99
N PRO A 52 -19.74 2.05 4.07
CA PRO A 52 -19.56 0.82 3.32
C PRO A 52 -19.46 1.06 1.82
N ARG A 53 -18.44 0.46 1.21
CA ARG A 53 -18.14 0.58 -0.22
C ARG A 53 -17.45 -0.66 -0.75
N TYR A 54 -17.57 -0.90 -2.05
CA TYR A 54 -16.72 -1.82 -2.79
C TYR A 54 -15.91 -1.04 -3.83
N SER A 55 -14.83 -1.66 -4.30
CA SER A 55 -13.97 -1.10 -5.35
C SER A 55 -14.02 -1.99 -6.58
N ASP A 56 -13.83 -1.39 -7.75
CA ASP A 56 -13.61 -2.10 -9.02
C ASP A 56 -12.29 -2.89 -9.09
N SER A 57 -11.45 -2.79 -8.06
CA SER A 57 -10.08 -3.31 -8.04
C SER A 57 -9.75 -3.96 -6.71
N ALA A 58 -8.90 -4.99 -6.73
CA ALA A 58 -8.36 -5.58 -5.51
C ALA A 58 -7.44 -4.57 -4.79
N LYS A 59 -7.42 -4.61 -3.46
CA LYS A 59 -6.61 -3.72 -2.62
C LYS A 59 -5.88 -4.52 -1.55
N VAL A 60 -4.62 -4.19 -1.33
CA VAL A 60 -3.86 -4.52 -0.12
C VAL A 60 -3.82 -3.29 0.75
N ALA A 61 -4.09 -3.47 2.04
CA ALA A 61 -4.16 -2.43 3.05
C ALA A 61 -2.98 -2.55 4.03
N TYR A 62 -2.27 -1.45 4.29
CA TYR A 62 -1.24 -1.37 5.33
C TYR A 62 -1.60 -0.29 6.35
N VAL A 63 -1.65 -0.66 7.63
CA VAL A 63 -1.97 0.27 8.71
C VAL A 63 -0.72 1.09 9.06
N LEU A 64 -0.77 2.39 8.76
CA LEU A 64 0.35 3.31 9.00
C LEU A 64 0.39 3.80 10.45
N GLN A 65 -0.77 3.93 11.09
CA GLN A 65 -0.88 4.47 12.44
C GLN A 65 -2.18 4.03 13.10
N GLY A 66 -2.07 3.77 14.40
CA GLY A 66 -3.16 3.41 15.28
C GLY A 66 -3.67 2.01 15.01
N SER A 67 -4.89 1.74 15.45
CA SER A 67 -5.56 0.45 15.27
C SER A 67 -6.99 0.74 14.85
N GLY A 68 -7.71 -0.21 14.30
CA GLY A 68 -9.11 0.00 13.95
C GLY A 68 -9.70 -1.26 13.42
N VAL A 69 -10.94 -1.17 12.94
CA VAL A 69 -11.53 -2.33 12.27
C VAL A 69 -12.20 -2.08 10.97
N ALA A 70 -11.91 -3.06 10.10
CA ALA A 70 -12.49 -3.23 8.81
C ALA A 70 -13.53 -4.35 8.89
N GLY A 71 -14.78 -4.02 8.56
CA GLY A 71 -15.77 -5.01 8.17
C GLY A 71 -15.58 -5.34 6.69
N ILE A 72 -15.32 -6.61 6.37
CA ILE A 72 -15.32 -7.11 4.99
C ILE A 72 -16.61 -7.92 4.82
N VAL A 73 -17.51 -7.43 3.98
CA VAL A 73 -18.74 -8.15 3.65
C VAL A 73 -18.42 -9.12 2.52
N LEU A 74 -18.32 -10.40 2.85
CA LEU A 74 -18.44 -11.50 1.89
C LEU A 74 -19.91 -11.92 1.86
N PRO A 75 -20.49 -12.31 0.72
CA PRO A 75 -21.83 -12.87 0.70
C PRO A 75 -21.95 -13.98 1.77
N GLU A 76 -22.94 -13.84 2.67
CA GLU A 76 -23.30 -14.79 3.75
C GLU A 76 -22.57 -14.76 5.12
N LYS A 77 -21.94 -13.66 5.58
CA LYS A 77 -21.53 -13.56 7.02
C LYS A 77 -21.35 -12.12 7.53
N GLU A 78 -21.72 -11.88 8.79
CA GLU A 78 -21.61 -10.59 9.51
C GLU A 78 -20.52 -10.62 10.62
N GLU A 79 -19.86 -9.47 10.91
CA GLU A 79 -19.34 -8.98 12.24
C GLU A 79 -18.36 -7.75 12.10
N LYS A 80 -17.89 -7.11 13.21
CA LYS A 80 -17.57 -5.64 13.38
C LYS A 80 -16.24 -5.26 14.22
N GLU A 81 -16.13 -4.01 14.84
CA GLU A 81 -15.24 -3.24 15.89
C GLU A 81 -13.71 -3.15 15.92
N ASP A 82 -13.02 -2.07 16.40
CA ASP A 82 -12.90 -0.59 16.14
C ASP A 82 -11.63 0.00 16.85
N THR A 83 -11.12 1.18 16.43
CA THR A 83 -10.07 2.09 17.01
C THR A 83 -9.64 3.18 15.96
N GLU A 84 -8.80 4.18 16.31
CA GLU A 84 -8.27 5.22 15.37
C GLU A 84 -7.25 4.70 14.35
N LEU A 85 -7.53 4.88 13.05
CA LEU A 85 -6.84 4.10 12.02
C LEU A 85 -6.42 4.95 10.80
N VAL A 86 -5.16 4.80 10.40
CA VAL A 86 -4.66 5.26 9.09
C VAL A 86 -4.28 4.07 8.23
N VAL A 87 -4.88 3.95 7.05
CA VAL A 87 -4.65 2.82 6.13
C VAL A 87 -4.14 3.32 4.77
N LEU A 88 -3.03 2.76 4.32
CA LEU A 88 -2.52 2.87 2.95
C LEU A 88 -3.11 1.73 2.11
N PHE A 89 -3.75 2.06 0.98
CA PHE A 89 -4.22 1.08 -0.01
C PHE A 89 -3.36 1.14 -1.26
N LEU A 90 -2.87 -0.02 -1.71
CA LEU A 90 -2.31 -0.20 -3.06
C LEU A 90 -2.98 -1.41 -3.72
N GLY A 91 -3.12 -1.39 -5.04
CA GLY A 91 -3.89 -2.42 -5.72
C GLY A 91 -3.78 -2.37 -7.24
N ASP A 92 -3.97 -3.53 -7.86
CA ASP A 92 -3.98 -3.69 -9.32
C ASP A 92 -5.30 -3.14 -9.90
N THR A 93 -5.17 -2.17 -10.79
CA THR A 93 -6.24 -1.47 -11.49
C THR A 93 -6.28 -1.81 -12.99
N SER A 94 -5.60 -2.88 -13.41
CA SER A 94 -5.59 -3.36 -14.81
C SER A 94 -6.99 -3.69 -15.34
N LYS A 95 -7.91 -4.02 -14.43
CA LYS A 95 -9.33 -4.28 -14.69
C LYS A 95 -10.27 -3.18 -14.18
N ALA A 96 -9.72 -2.08 -13.65
CA ALA A 96 -10.50 -0.96 -13.13
C ALA A 96 -11.18 -0.20 -14.26
N HIS A 97 -12.20 0.60 -13.92
CA HIS A 97 -12.82 1.51 -14.88
C HIS A 97 -11.84 2.58 -15.36
N LYS A 98 -10.88 2.96 -14.51
CA LYS A 98 -9.80 3.92 -14.83
C LYS A 98 -8.45 3.39 -14.34
N SER A 99 -7.58 3.05 -15.28
CA SER A 99 -6.21 2.62 -14.97
C SER A 99 -5.44 3.67 -14.14
N GLY A 100 -4.75 3.20 -13.10
CA GLY A 100 -3.99 4.00 -12.15
C GLY A 100 -4.85 4.69 -11.09
N SER A 101 -6.12 4.30 -10.93
CA SER A 101 -7.04 4.88 -9.94
C SER A 101 -8.07 3.88 -9.48
N PHE A 102 -8.41 3.92 -8.19
CA PHE A 102 -9.56 3.18 -7.68
C PHE A 102 -10.85 3.90 -8.01
N THR A 103 -11.87 3.15 -8.41
CA THR A 103 -13.26 3.63 -8.45
C THR A 103 -14.04 2.95 -7.35
N ASP A 104 -14.65 3.75 -6.47
CA ASP A 104 -15.40 3.24 -5.33
C ASP A 104 -16.88 3.51 -5.46
N PHE A 105 -17.65 2.48 -5.14
CA PHE A 105 -19.10 2.49 -5.20
C PHE A 105 -19.63 2.42 -3.77
N PHE A 106 -20.23 3.51 -3.32
CA PHE A 106 -20.77 3.61 -1.97
C PHE A 106 -22.13 2.91 -1.89
N LEU A 107 -22.35 2.14 -0.83
CA LEU A 107 -23.66 1.53 -0.58
C LEU A 107 -24.63 2.53 0.07
N THR A 108 -24.11 3.49 0.83
CA THR A 108 -24.89 4.50 1.58
C THR A 108 -24.27 5.89 1.46
N GLY A 109 -24.97 6.90 1.97
CA GLY A 109 -24.57 8.30 1.90
C GLY A 109 -25.02 8.99 0.61
N SER A 110 -24.64 10.26 0.45
CA SER A 110 -25.11 11.14 -0.63
C SER A 110 -24.73 10.65 -2.03
N ASN A 111 -23.65 9.88 -2.14
CA ASN A 111 -23.19 9.26 -3.38
C ASN A 111 -23.45 7.74 -3.39
N GLY A 112 -24.31 7.26 -2.49
CA GLY A 112 -24.65 5.85 -2.36
C GLY A 112 -25.63 5.37 -3.42
N ILE A 113 -25.64 4.08 -3.71
CA ILE A 113 -26.49 3.47 -4.76
C ILE A 113 -27.98 3.81 -4.65
N PHE A 114 -28.50 4.04 -3.43
CA PHE A 114 -29.91 4.35 -3.21
C PHE A 114 -30.35 5.70 -3.80
N THR A 115 -29.43 6.65 -4.02
CA THR A 115 -29.79 7.95 -4.62
C THR A 115 -30.12 7.84 -6.11
N GLY A 116 -29.74 6.73 -6.75
CA GLY A 116 -30.09 6.43 -8.15
C GLY A 116 -31.45 5.74 -8.34
N PHE A 117 -32.13 5.33 -7.26
CA PHE A 117 -33.40 4.60 -7.33
C PHE A 117 -34.58 5.42 -6.81
N SER A 118 -35.75 5.25 -7.41
CA SER A 118 -36.98 5.85 -6.89
C SER A 118 -37.46 5.13 -5.62
N THR A 119 -38.13 5.86 -4.74
CA THR A 119 -38.81 5.28 -3.56
C THR A 119 -39.74 4.14 -3.95
N GLU A 120 -40.47 4.28 -5.07
CA GLU A 120 -41.34 3.22 -5.58
C GLU A 120 -40.57 1.95 -5.92
N PHE A 121 -39.44 2.08 -6.63
CA PHE A 121 -38.61 0.94 -7.03
C PHE A 121 -38.06 0.19 -5.81
N VAL A 122 -37.53 0.92 -4.82
CA VAL A 122 -36.98 0.33 -3.59
C VAL A 122 -38.09 -0.30 -2.73
N SER A 123 -39.30 0.27 -2.69
CA SER A 123 -40.45 -0.33 -1.99
C SER A 123 -40.85 -1.69 -2.54
N ARG A 124 -40.64 -1.95 -3.83
CA ARG A 124 -40.92 -3.27 -4.44
C ARG A 124 -39.97 -4.37 -3.96
N ALA A 125 -38.87 -4.04 -3.29
CA ALA A 125 -37.98 -5.00 -2.63
C ALA A 125 -38.56 -5.52 -1.28
N GLY A 126 -39.81 -5.17 -0.94
CA GLY A 126 -40.50 -5.70 0.25
C GLY A 126 -40.45 -4.78 1.48
N LEU A 127 -40.06 -3.51 1.31
CA LEU A 127 -40.00 -2.53 2.40
C LEU A 127 -41.22 -1.59 2.38
N GLY A 128 -41.77 -1.29 3.56
CA GLY A 128 -42.89 -0.37 3.72
C GLY A 128 -42.56 1.06 3.27
N GLY A 129 -43.54 1.75 2.67
CA GLY A 129 -43.31 3.06 2.02
C GLY A 129 -42.75 4.16 2.92
N SER A 130 -43.12 4.20 4.22
CA SER A 130 -42.55 5.16 5.18
C SER A 130 -41.08 4.90 5.50
N VAL A 131 -40.70 3.62 5.60
CA VAL A 131 -39.32 3.17 5.82
C VAL A 131 -38.46 3.53 4.62
N VAL A 132 -38.93 3.24 3.40
CA VAL A 132 -38.17 3.57 2.17
C VAL A 132 -38.01 5.06 1.97
N LYS A 133 -39.06 5.85 2.22
CA LYS A 133 -38.98 7.31 2.14
C LYS A 133 -37.91 7.85 3.08
N THR A 134 -37.81 7.30 4.28
CA THR A 134 -36.78 7.68 5.25
C THR A 134 -35.39 7.20 4.80
N LEU A 135 -35.27 5.94 4.38
CA LEU A 135 -34.01 5.34 3.95
C LEU A 135 -33.38 6.07 2.76
N VAL A 136 -34.17 6.38 1.73
CA VAL A 136 -33.72 7.10 0.53
C VAL A 136 -33.55 8.59 0.81
N GLY A 137 -34.49 9.20 1.55
CA GLY A 137 -34.50 10.64 1.78
C GLY A 137 -33.49 11.17 2.80
N SER A 138 -32.94 10.31 3.67
CA SER A 138 -32.05 10.73 4.77
C SER A 138 -30.55 10.58 4.47
N GLN A 139 -30.17 10.15 3.27
CA GLN A 139 -28.78 9.86 2.88
C GLN A 139 -27.96 11.15 2.60
N SER A 140 -27.87 12.07 3.55
CA SER A 140 -27.17 13.35 3.36
C SER A 140 -25.67 13.30 3.68
N ARG A 141 -25.21 12.26 4.37
CA ARG A 141 -23.81 12.15 4.82
C ARG A 141 -22.87 11.68 3.71
N THR A 142 -21.62 12.12 3.76
CA THR A 142 -20.62 11.90 2.69
C THR A 142 -19.42 11.11 3.18
N GLY A 143 -19.17 9.94 2.57
CA GLY A 143 -17.87 9.25 2.60
C GLY A 143 -17.40 8.69 3.96
N ILE A 144 -17.07 9.56 4.92
CA ILE A 144 -16.54 9.22 6.24
C ILE A 144 -17.26 10.07 7.29
N VAL A 145 -17.88 9.44 8.27
CA VAL A 145 -18.79 10.09 9.23
C VAL A 145 -18.36 9.86 10.66
N LYS A 146 -18.68 10.78 11.57
CA LYS A 146 -18.51 10.56 13.02
C LYS A 146 -19.63 9.65 13.55
N LEU A 147 -19.27 8.60 14.28
CA LEU A 147 -20.22 7.82 15.08
C LEU A 147 -20.45 8.46 16.45
N ASP A 148 -21.63 8.22 17.01
CA ASP A 148 -21.91 8.56 18.40
C ASP A 148 -20.96 7.78 19.32
N PRO A 149 -20.32 8.41 20.34
CA PRO A 149 -19.38 7.73 21.23
C PRO A 149 -19.98 6.55 22.01
N SER A 150 -21.30 6.48 22.17
CA SER A 150 -22.00 5.35 22.79
C SER A 150 -22.22 4.17 21.84
N CYS A 151 -21.98 4.36 20.55
CA CYS A 151 -22.10 3.31 19.54
C CYS A 151 -21.05 2.24 19.80
N LYS A 152 -21.51 1.03 20.12
CA LYS A 152 -20.67 -0.16 20.15
C LYS A 152 -20.68 -0.79 18.77
N MET A 153 -19.54 -0.85 18.15
CA MET A 153 -19.30 -1.83 17.11
C MET A 153 -19.25 -3.25 17.84
N PRO A 154 -19.26 -4.39 17.13
CA PRO A 154 -18.88 -5.75 17.69
C PRO A 154 -17.47 -6.35 17.48
N GLU A 155 -16.83 -7.09 18.39
CA GLU A 155 -15.39 -7.51 18.31
C GLU A 155 -14.92 -8.37 17.09
N PRO A 156 -13.65 -8.21 16.64
CA PRO A 156 -13.09 -8.99 15.54
C PRO A 156 -12.69 -10.40 16.00
N LYS A 157 -13.23 -11.43 15.34
CA LYS A 157 -12.88 -12.83 15.60
C LYS A 157 -11.64 -13.25 14.83
N LYS A 158 -10.67 -13.88 15.52
CA LYS A 158 -9.41 -14.37 14.94
C LYS A 158 -9.61 -15.26 13.71
N GLU A 159 -10.65 -16.07 13.73
CA GLU A 159 -11.03 -16.97 12.63
C GLU A 159 -11.36 -16.22 11.34
N HIS A 160 -11.87 -14.99 11.42
CA HIS A 160 -12.32 -14.21 10.25
C HIS A 160 -11.19 -13.53 9.50
N TYR A 161 -10.05 -13.27 10.16
CA TYR A 161 -8.91 -12.60 9.54
C TYR A 161 -7.66 -13.48 9.40
N ASN A 162 -7.74 -14.75 9.78
CA ASN A 162 -6.63 -15.69 9.62
C ASN A 162 -6.25 -15.84 8.14
N GLY A 163 -4.99 -15.59 7.81
CA GLY A 163 -4.49 -15.57 6.42
C GLY A 163 -4.90 -14.34 5.59
N MET A 164 -5.68 -13.41 6.15
CA MET A 164 -6.07 -12.15 5.50
C MET A 164 -5.36 -10.93 6.10
N ALA A 165 -5.11 -10.95 7.42
CA ALA A 165 -4.36 -9.92 8.12
C ALA A 165 -3.06 -10.51 8.68
N LEU A 166 -1.95 -9.81 8.45
CA LEU A 166 -0.62 -10.19 8.92
C LEU A 166 0.00 -8.98 9.64
N ASN A 167 0.51 -9.18 10.85
CA ASN A 167 1.29 -8.15 11.53
C ASN A 167 2.73 -8.18 11.00
N CYS A 168 3.07 -7.25 10.11
CA CYS A 168 4.42 -7.15 9.55
C CYS A 168 5.49 -6.79 10.59
N GLU A 169 5.12 -6.24 11.75
CA GLU A 169 6.09 -5.93 12.82
C GLU A 169 6.48 -7.16 13.65
N GLU A 170 5.64 -8.20 13.64
CA GLU A 170 5.90 -9.48 14.31
C GLU A 170 6.40 -10.55 13.33
N ALA A 171 6.35 -10.28 12.02
CA ALA A 171 6.85 -11.19 11.01
C ALA A 171 8.38 -11.35 11.11
N PRO A 172 8.92 -12.57 10.97
CA PRO A 172 10.36 -12.77 10.94
C PRO A 172 10.95 -12.00 9.75
N LEU A 173 12.09 -11.34 9.97
CA LEU A 173 12.81 -10.65 8.90
C LEU A 173 13.40 -11.68 7.94
N ASP A 174 13.12 -11.54 6.64
CA ASP A 174 13.73 -12.37 5.61
C ASP A 174 15.25 -12.12 5.51
N VAL A 175 15.66 -10.86 5.72
CA VAL A 175 17.07 -10.44 5.76
C VAL A 175 17.26 -9.48 6.94
N ASP A 176 18.05 -9.91 7.93
CA ASP A 176 18.47 -9.08 9.06
C ASP A 176 20.00 -8.88 9.03
N ILE A 177 20.42 -7.65 8.82
CA ILE A 177 21.83 -7.25 8.84
C ILE A 177 22.00 -6.25 9.98
N LYS A 178 22.87 -6.60 10.93
CA LYS A 178 23.23 -5.72 12.04
C LYS A 178 23.67 -4.36 11.52
N ASP A 179 23.10 -3.29 12.08
CA ASP A 179 23.34 -1.89 11.69
C ASP A 179 22.94 -1.53 10.24
N GLY A 180 22.22 -2.41 9.53
CA GLY A 180 21.81 -2.22 8.12
C GLY A 180 20.32 -2.43 7.83
N GLY A 181 19.58 -3.23 8.61
CA GLY A 181 18.12 -3.40 8.49
C GLY A 181 17.35 -2.08 8.72
N ARG A 182 16.02 -2.03 8.42
CA ARG A 182 15.14 -0.82 8.48
C ARG A 182 15.92 0.49 8.20
N LEU A 183 16.71 0.46 7.11
CA LEU A 183 17.90 1.29 6.87
C LEU A 183 18.31 2.21 8.03
N ASN A 184 19.05 1.65 8.98
CA ASN A 184 19.56 2.41 10.11
C ASN A 184 20.62 3.44 9.66
N GLY A 185 20.41 4.72 9.99
CA GLY A 185 21.33 5.81 9.66
C GLY A 185 21.69 5.85 8.17
N LYS A 186 22.98 6.02 7.85
CA LYS A 186 23.47 6.09 6.45
C LYS A 186 23.55 4.73 5.74
N ALA A 187 22.80 3.73 6.19
CA ALA A 187 22.74 2.42 5.55
C ALA A 187 22.20 2.54 4.12
N MET A 188 22.58 1.57 3.29
CA MET A 188 22.20 1.51 1.88
C MET A 188 21.48 0.20 1.57
N CYS A 189 20.41 0.29 0.77
CA CYS A 189 19.81 -0.88 0.14
C CYS A 189 20.53 -1.18 -1.17
N SER A 190 20.87 -2.44 -1.42
CA SER A 190 21.62 -2.86 -2.59
C SER A 190 20.90 -2.45 -3.87
N PRO A 191 21.59 -1.81 -4.83
CA PRO A 191 20.99 -1.51 -6.12
C PRO A 191 20.49 -2.80 -6.76
N GLY A 192 19.24 -2.80 -7.22
CA GLY A 192 18.61 -3.98 -7.81
C GLY A 192 17.47 -3.60 -8.74
N PHE A 193 17.02 -4.59 -9.50
CA PHE A 193 15.89 -4.47 -10.41
C PHE A 193 15.00 -5.72 -10.31
N SER A 194 13.71 -5.57 -10.63
CA SER A 194 12.80 -6.71 -10.82
C SER A 194 13.12 -7.37 -12.16
N CYS A 195 13.26 -8.69 -12.15
CA CYS A 195 13.52 -9.48 -13.35
C CYS A 195 12.25 -9.83 -14.13
N ASP A 196 11.09 -9.59 -13.54
CA ASP A 196 9.79 -10.09 -13.99
C ASP A 196 8.83 -8.96 -14.37
N SER A 197 9.30 -7.92 -15.06
CA SER A 197 8.50 -6.74 -15.49
C SER A 197 7.62 -6.13 -14.38
N ALA A 198 7.87 -6.48 -13.13
CA ALA A 198 7.01 -6.18 -12.01
C ALA A 198 7.34 -4.78 -11.52
N LEU A 199 6.30 -4.04 -11.18
CA LEU A 199 6.45 -2.69 -10.69
C LEU A 199 6.40 -2.71 -9.18
N GLN A 200 7.38 -2.07 -8.58
CA GLN A 200 7.46 -1.87 -7.14
C GLN A 200 7.06 -0.43 -6.83
N VAL A 201 5.95 -0.26 -6.09
CA VAL A 201 5.55 1.04 -5.56
C VAL A 201 5.92 1.10 -4.09
N THR A 202 6.72 2.10 -3.74
CA THR A 202 7.29 2.25 -2.40
C THR A 202 6.73 3.51 -1.72
N TYR A 203 6.21 3.33 -0.52
CA TYR A 203 5.76 4.40 0.36
C TYR A 203 6.72 4.55 1.55
N ILE A 204 7.19 5.77 1.80
CA ILE A 204 8.09 6.04 2.93
C ILE A 204 7.23 6.22 4.18
N VAL A 205 7.37 5.29 5.12
CA VAL A 205 6.58 5.26 6.36
C VAL A 205 7.17 6.22 7.39
N ARG A 206 8.51 6.23 7.52
CA ARG A 206 9.25 7.11 8.42
C ARG A 206 10.64 7.43 7.86
N GLY A 207 11.14 8.60 8.19
CA GLY A 207 12.48 9.03 7.81
C GLY A 207 12.56 9.51 6.37
N SER A 208 13.78 9.61 5.86
CA SER A 208 14.08 10.08 4.52
C SER A 208 15.36 9.46 3.99
N GLY A 209 15.53 9.50 2.68
CA GLY A 209 16.71 8.99 2.01
C GLY A 209 16.76 9.40 0.55
N ARG A 210 17.93 9.23 -0.07
CA ARG A 210 18.12 9.41 -1.50
C ARG A 210 18.11 8.06 -2.18
N VAL A 211 16.98 7.71 -2.80
CA VAL A 211 16.67 6.51 -3.64
C VAL A 211 17.08 5.15 -3.05
N GLN A 212 18.28 4.99 -2.49
CA GLN A 212 18.85 3.79 -1.87
C GLN A 212 19.78 4.05 -0.66
N ILE A 213 19.99 5.30 -0.21
CA ILE A 213 20.76 5.62 1.01
C ILE A 213 19.86 6.37 1.98
N ALA A 214 19.76 5.87 3.22
CA ALA A 214 19.02 6.56 4.26
C ALA A 214 19.79 7.77 4.84
N ASP A 215 19.05 8.75 5.33
CA ASP A 215 19.60 9.88 6.06
C ASP A 215 20.05 9.45 7.48
N PRO A 216 20.76 10.31 8.26
CA PRO A 216 21.27 9.92 9.59
C PRO A 216 20.23 9.39 10.58
N ASP A 217 18.97 9.78 10.43
CA ASP A 217 17.85 9.34 11.28
C ASP A 217 17.25 7.98 10.85
N GLY A 218 17.76 7.40 9.76
CA GLY A 218 17.28 6.15 9.18
C GLY A 218 16.01 6.29 8.33
N MET A 219 15.51 5.16 7.82
CA MET A 219 14.37 5.14 6.91
C MET A 219 13.59 3.82 6.94
N ASP A 220 12.27 3.93 7.13
CA ASP A 220 11.32 2.84 7.00
C ASP A 220 10.47 3.04 5.74
N TRP A 221 10.31 1.98 4.95
CA TRP A 221 9.37 1.98 3.85
C TRP A 221 8.57 0.68 3.77
N PHE A 222 7.45 0.79 3.06
CA PHE A 222 6.62 -0.33 2.67
C PHE A 222 6.50 -0.33 1.15
N SER A 223 6.63 -1.50 0.53
CA SER A 223 6.49 -1.66 -0.91
C SER A 223 5.43 -2.69 -1.25
N ILE A 224 4.66 -2.43 -2.31
CA ILE A 224 3.82 -3.44 -2.95
C ILE A 224 4.33 -3.67 -4.35
N ILE A 225 4.37 -4.95 -4.72
CA ILE A 225 4.88 -5.43 -6.00
C ILE A 225 3.71 -6.06 -6.75
N THR A 226 3.54 -5.72 -8.01
CA THR A 226 2.37 -6.09 -8.82
C THR A 226 2.38 -7.53 -9.36
N THR A 227 3.12 -8.43 -8.71
CA THR A 227 3.26 -9.84 -9.09
C THR A 227 3.18 -10.71 -7.83
N PRO A 228 2.54 -11.88 -7.88
CA PRO A 228 2.43 -12.77 -6.72
C PRO A 228 3.76 -13.44 -6.34
N ASN A 229 4.72 -13.55 -7.27
CA ASN A 229 6.00 -14.23 -7.05
C ASN A 229 7.16 -13.34 -7.53
N PRO A 230 7.45 -12.23 -6.84
CA PRO A 230 8.43 -11.27 -7.30
C PRO A 230 9.84 -11.84 -7.28
N VAL A 231 10.56 -11.66 -8.38
CA VAL A 231 11.97 -12.06 -8.48
C VAL A 231 12.83 -10.81 -8.59
N PHE A 232 13.62 -10.56 -7.54
CA PHE A 232 14.59 -9.48 -7.51
C PHE A 232 15.98 -9.98 -7.84
N THR A 233 16.78 -9.09 -8.41
CA THR A 233 18.19 -9.31 -8.63
C THR A 233 18.98 -8.10 -8.20
N HIS A 234 20.05 -8.35 -7.44
CA HIS A 234 20.89 -7.31 -6.87
C HIS A 234 22.19 -7.14 -7.66
N LEU A 235 22.69 -5.91 -7.73
CA LEU A 235 23.93 -5.51 -8.38
C LEU A 235 25.09 -5.38 -7.37
N ALA A 236 24.84 -5.59 -6.09
CA ALA A 236 25.87 -5.68 -5.06
C ALA A 236 25.43 -6.65 -3.95
N GLY A 237 26.39 -7.10 -3.15
CA GLY A 237 26.15 -8.08 -2.08
C GLY A 237 26.41 -9.52 -2.50
N ARG A 238 26.22 -10.43 -1.55
CA ARG A 238 26.54 -11.86 -1.64
C ARG A 238 25.78 -12.56 -2.76
N THR A 239 24.54 -12.16 -3.02
CA THR A 239 23.65 -12.73 -4.04
C THR A 239 23.65 -11.93 -5.35
N SER A 240 24.62 -11.02 -5.54
CA SER A 240 24.65 -10.19 -6.76
C SER A 240 25.00 -10.98 -8.02
N VAL A 241 24.48 -10.52 -9.16
CA VAL A 241 24.74 -11.11 -10.50
C VAL A 241 26.23 -11.26 -10.80
N TRP A 242 27.04 -10.33 -10.30
CA TRP A 242 28.47 -10.33 -10.52
C TRP A 242 29.14 -11.54 -9.87
N LYS A 243 28.59 -12.09 -8.77
CA LYS A 243 29.13 -13.29 -8.12
C LYS A 243 28.90 -14.57 -8.93
N ALA A 244 28.01 -14.52 -9.92
CA ALA A 244 27.74 -15.64 -10.82
C ALA A 244 28.63 -15.63 -12.09
N LEU A 245 29.36 -14.54 -12.35
CA LEU A 245 30.24 -14.40 -13.51
C LEU A 245 31.70 -14.74 -13.15
N SER A 246 32.44 -15.31 -14.09
CA SER A 246 33.86 -15.61 -13.86
C SER A 246 34.71 -14.32 -13.88
N PRO A 247 35.87 -14.31 -13.19
CA PRO A 247 36.80 -13.18 -13.23
C PRO A 247 37.17 -12.74 -14.66
N GLU A 248 37.38 -13.69 -15.57
CA GLU A 248 37.76 -13.41 -16.96
C GLU A 248 36.64 -12.69 -17.71
N VAL A 249 35.39 -13.09 -17.48
CA VAL A 249 34.21 -12.43 -18.06
C VAL A 249 34.09 -11.00 -17.53
N LEU A 250 34.27 -10.79 -16.23
CA LEU A 250 34.21 -9.46 -15.62
C LEU A 250 35.35 -8.55 -16.12
N GLN A 251 36.57 -9.08 -16.22
CA GLN A 251 37.73 -8.36 -16.77
C GLN A 251 37.47 -7.92 -18.22
N ALA A 252 36.99 -8.83 -19.06
CA ALA A 252 36.68 -8.54 -20.45
C ALA A 252 35.51 -7.55 -20.60
N ALA A 253 34.43 -7.74 -19.84
CA ALA A 253 33.22 -6.91 -19.92
C ALA A 253 33.46 -5.48 -19.44
N PHE A 254 34.23 -5.29 -18.36
CA PHE A 254 34.55 -3.97 -17.83
C PHE A 254 35.82 -3.37 -18.42
N GLY A 255 36.63 -4.15 -19.15
CA GLY A 255 37.91 -3.72 -19.70
C GLY A 255 38.94 -3.38 -18.60
N VAL A 256 38.96 -4.17 -17.52
CA VAL A 256 39.77 -3.90 -16.32
C VAL A 256 40.84 -4.99 -16.09
N PRO A 257 41.99 -4.65 -15.47
CA PRO A 257 43.01 -5.63 -15.13
C PRO A 257 42.57 -6.54 -13.96
N PRO A 258 43.22 -7.72 -13.79
CA PRO A 258 42.86 -8.69 -12.76
C PRO A 258 42.85 -8.15 -11.33
N ASP A 259 43.73 -7.22 -10.97
CA ASP A 259 43.79 -6.67 -9.61
C ASP A 259 42.56 -5.78 -9.28
N VAL A 260 42.01 -5.10 -10.29
CA VAL A 260 40.79 -4.29 -10.16
C VAL A 260 39.57 -5.19 -10.07
N GLU A 261 39.48 -6.23 -10.91
CA GLU A 261 38.41 -7.24 -10.80
C GLU A 261 38.44 -7.92 -9.43
N GLN A 262 39.61 -8.35 -8.96
CA GLN A 262 39.74 -9.02 -7.67
C GLN A 262 39.28 -8.11 -6.52
N LYS A 263 39.59 -6.82 -6.58
CA LYS A 263 39.10 -5.82 -5.61
C LYS A 263 37.57 -5.67 -5.69
N PHE A 264 36.98 -5.68 -6.88
CA PHE A 264 35.53 -5.60 -7.07
C PHE A 264 34.82 -6.85 -6.51
N SER A 265 35.26 -8.04 -6.91
CA SER A 265 34.66 -9.33 -6.55
C SER A 265 34.92 -9.75 -5.10
N SER A 266 35.98 -9.24 -4.46
CA SER A 266 36.29 -9.54 -3.05
C SER A 266 35.37 -8.83 -2.04
N LYS A 267 34.71 -7.72 -2.43
CA LYS A 267 33.87 -6.93 -1.53
C LYS A 267 32.45 -7.51 -1.39
N ARG A 268 31.81 -7.15 -0.27
CA ARG A 268 30.41 -7.41 0.06
C ARG A 268 30.00 -8.89 -0.10
N LYS A 269 30.74 -9.78 0.55
CA LYS A 269 30.52 -11.24 0.52
C LYS A 269 29.63 -11.73 1.65
N ALA A 270 29.47 -10.95 2.71
CA ALA A 270 28.67 -11.32 3.88
C ALA A 270 27.27 -10.70 3.82
N GLU A 271 27.19 -9.47 3.32
CA GLU A 271 25.96 -8.69 3.24
C GLU A 271 25.15 -9.08 2.00
N GLU A 272 23.85 -9.28 2.18
CA GLU A 272 22.95 -9.67 1.09
C GLU A 272 22.35 -8.43 0.40
N ILE A 273 21.41 -7.77 1.07
CA ILE A 273 20.65 -6.65 0.50
C ILE A 273 20.95 -5.34 1.22
N PHE A 274 21.18 -5.37 2.54
CA PHE A 274 21.46 -4.16 3.31
C PHE A 274 22.95 -4.00 3.58
N PHE A 275 23.43 -2.77 3.41
CA PHE A 275 24.82 -2.40 3.63
C PHE A 275 24.91 -1.37 4.75
N PRO A 276 25.59 -1.69 5.87
CA PRO A 276 25.77 -0.72 6.94
C PRO A 276 26.64 0.46 6.46
N PRO A 277 26.58 1.61 7.16
CA PRO A 277 27.46 2.74 6.90
C PRO A 277 28.94 2.32 6.93
N PRO A 278 29.82 2.93 6.11
CA PRO A 278 31.25 2.72 6.25
C PRO A 278 31.72 3.20 7.64
N ASN A 279 32.58 2.39 8.28
CA ASN A 279 33.27 2.74 9.53
C ASN A 279 34.20 3.94 9.34
#